data_AF-A0A2A8PNB6-F1
#
_entry.id   AF-A0A2A8PNB6-F1
#
_cell.length_a   1.000
_cell.length_b   1.000
_cell.length_c   1.000
_cell.angle_alpha   90.00
_cell.angle_beta   90.00
_cell.angle_gamma   90.00
#
_symmetry.space_group_name_H-M   'P 1'
#
loop_
_entity.id
_entity.type
_entity.pdbx_description
1 polymer ?
#
loop_
_entity_poly.entity_id
_entity_poly.type
_entity_poly.pdbx_seq_one_letter_code
_entity_poly.pdbx_strand_id
1 'polypeptide(L)'
;QTTPSRMLRAHRTMLLEQIKKKDQIFQYIYDFGDHWLLQIQVEDILDQNSDEITCIGGENAAPLEDIGGIPGYLEFLEAIKDSSHPQH
;
A
#
# COMPACT_ATOMS: atom_id res chain seq x y z
N GLN A 1 -23.38 11.40 2.84
CA GLN A 1 -22.55 11.67 1.64
C GLN A 1 -21.21 12.16 2.14
N THR A 2 -20.20 11.30 2.14
CA THR A 2 -18.83 11.63 2.54
C THR A 2 -18.20 12.44 1.41
N THR A 3 -17.77 13.66 1.71
CA THR A 3 -16.95 14.45 0.77
C THR A 3 -15.71 13.63 0.41
N PRO A 4 -15.44 13.35 -0.88
CA PRO A 4 -14.23 12.64 -1.24
C PRO A 4 -13.03 13.48 -0.81
N SER A 5 -12.15 12.86 -0.04
CA SER A 5 -10.87 13.47 0.36
C SER A 5 -10.08 13.84 -0.90
N ARG A 6 -9.41 15.00 -0.85
CA ARG A 6 -8.63 15.50 -1.99
C ARG A 6 -7.51 14.52 -2.35
N MET A 7 -7.48 14.01 -3.58
CA MET A 7 -6.34 13.25 -4.10
C MET A 7 -5.14 14.18 -4.31
N LEU A 8 -4.00 13.80 -3.74
CA LEU A 8 -2.72 14.50 -3.86
C LEU A 8 -1.84 13.78 -4.88
N ARG A 9 -0.92 14.52 -5.51
CA ARG A 9 0.03 13.95 -6.47
C ARG A 9 1.28 13.52 -5.73
N ALA A 10 1.48 12.22 -5.57
CA ALA A 10 2.60 11.66 -4.79
C ALA A 10 3.98 12.23 -5.21
N HIS A 11 4.22 12.39 -6.51
CA HIS A 11 5.48 12.97 -7.01
C HIS A 11 5.71 14.46 -6.64
N ARG A 12 4.74 15.13 -6.00
CA ARG A 12 4.83 16.54 -5.57
C ARG A 12 4.39 16.74 -4.12
N THR A 13 4.22 15.68 -3.36
CA THR A 13 3.65 15.76 -2.01
C THR A 13 4.47 14.89 -1.09
N MET A 14 5.12 15.52 -0.12
CA MET A 14 5.80 14.81 0.95
C MET A 14 4.77 14.35 1.98
N LEU A 15 4.66 13.04 2.20
CA LEU A 15 3.68 12.48 3.13
C LEU A 15 3.86 13.04 4.55
N LEU A 16 5.11 13.21 4.99
CA LEU A 16 5.45 13.71 6.32
C LEU A 16 4.81 15.08 6.61
N GLU A 17 4.76 15.99 5.63
CA GLU A 17 4.13 17.31 5.77
C GLU A 17 2.60 17.25 5.90
N GLN A 18 2.00 16.12 5.52
CA GLN A 18 0.55 15.91 5.57
C GLN A 18 0.09 15.22 6.86
N ILE A 19 1.03 14.69 7.66
CA ILE A 19 0.76 14.07 8.95
C ILE A 19 0.47 15.16 9.98
N LYS A 20 -0.70 15.08 10.62
CA LYS A 20 -1.17 16.08 11.60
C LYS A 20 -1.43 15.49 12.98
N LYS A 21 -1.68 14.18 13.05
CA LYS A 21 -2.03 13.49 14.28
C LYS A 21 -1.80 11.98 14.17
N LYS A 22 -1.68 11.35 15.33
CA LYS A 22 -1.82 9.90 15.52
C LYS A 22 -3.18 9.42 14.99
N ASP A 23 -3.21 8.18 14.51
CA ASP A 23 -4.35 7.49 13.91
C ASP A 23 -4.89 8.14 12.62
N GLN A 24 -4.12 9.05 12.01
CA GLN A 24 -4.45 9.57 10.69
C GLN A 24 -4.24 8.47 9.64
N ILE A 25 -5.23 8.30 8.77
CA ILE A 25 -5.21 7.31 7.69
C ILE A 25 -5.09 8.03 6.35
N PHE A 26 -4.20 7.54 5.50
CA PHE A 26 -4.08 7.91 4.10
C PHE A 26 -4.35 6.70 3.21
N GLN A 27 -4.87 6.98 2.03
CA GLN A 27 -4.96 6.01 0.94
C GLN A 27 -3.96 6.42 -0.13
N TYR A 28 -3.14 5.47 -0.55
CA TYR A 28 -2.14 5.65 -1.60
C TYR A 28 -2.43 4.65 -2.71
N ILE A 29 -2.69 5.16 -3.90
CA ILE A 29 -2.83 4.32 -5.08
C ILE A 29 -1.45 4.18 -5.71
N TYR A 30 -0.94 2.96 -5.70
CA TYR A 30 0.26 2.52 -6.40
C TYR A 30 -0.14 1.79 -7.67
N ASP A 31 0.65 1.99 -8.73
CA ASP A 31 0.36 1.53 -10.10
C ASP A 31 -1.08 1.84 -10.57
N PHE A 32 -1.21 2.83 -11.46
CA PHE A 32 -2.53 3.18 -12.00
C PHE A 32 -3.08 2.15 -12.99
N GLY A 33 -2.27 1.17 -13.43
CA GLY A 33 -2.74 -0.01 -14.15
C GLY A 33 -3.51 -0.95 -13.23
N ASP A 34 -2.81 -1.56 -12.26
CA ASP A 34 -3.37 -2.57 -11.36
C ASP A 34 -4.18 -2.00 -10.18
N HIS A 35 -4.08 -0.71 -9.92
CA HIS A 35 -4.83 0.03 -8.91
C HIS A 35 -4.65 -0.51 -7.48
N TRP A 36 -3.40 -0.73 -7.07
CA TRP A 36 -3.10 -1.15 -5.71
C TRP A 36 -3.42 -0.04 -4.71
N LEU A 37 -4.48 -0.24 -3.92
CA LEU A 37 -4.88 0.70 -2.87
C LEU A 37 -4.20 0.34 -1.54
N LEU A 38 -3.12 1.05 -1.22
CA LEU A 38 -2.43 0.91 0.06
C LEU A 38 -3.06 1.82 1.11
N GLN A 39 -3.31 1.26 2.30
CA GLN A 39 -3.67 2.04 3.47
C GLN A 39 -2.42 2.35 4.29
N ILE A 40 -2.16 3.62 4.56
CA ILE A 40 -1.05 4.07 5.40
C ILE A 40 -1.64 4.70 6.66
N GLN A 41 -1.37 4.10 7.81
CA GLN A 41 -1.82 4.59 9.12
C GLN A 41 -0.64 5.15 9.91
N VAL A 42 -0.82 6.32 10.50
CA VAL A 42 0.14 6.91 11.44
C VAL A 42 -0.11 6.31 12.81
N GLU A 43 0.70 5.32 13.22
CA GLU A 43 0.57 4.65 14.51
C GLU A 43 1.03 5.52 15.69
N ASP A 44 2.09 6.31 15.50
CA ASP A 44 2.53 7.30 16.47
C ASP A 44 3.36 8.42 15.82
N ILE A 45 3.56 9.52 16.56
CA ILE A 45 4.40 10.65 16.15
C ILE A 45 5.39 10.93 17.28
N LEU A 46 6.66 10.61 17.03
CA LEU A 46 7.74 10.75 18.00
C LEU A 46 8.67 11.89 17.59
N ASP A 47 9.22 12.59 18.58
CA ASP A 47 10.26 13.59 18.37
C ASP A 47 11.62 12.88 18.31
N GLN A 48 12.07 12.56 17.09
CA GLN A 48 13.32 11.84 16.84
C GLN A 48 14.27 12.70 15.99
N ASN A 49 15.52 12.80 16.43
CA ASN A 49 16.58 13.55 15.73
C ASN A 49 17.31 12.71 14.67
N SER A 50 16.60 11.81 13.97
CA SER A 50 17.18 10.97 12.92
C SER A 50 16.23 10.90 11.72
N ASP A 51 16.79 11.01 10.52
CA ASP A 51 16.07 10.86 9.25
C ASP A 51 16.14 9.40 8.71
N GLU A 52 16.61 8.46 9.54
CA GLU A 52 16.77 7.06 9.14
C GLU A 52 15.41 6.37 8.98
N ILE A 53 15.18 5.76 7.82
CA ILE A 53 13.98 4.97 7.54
C ILE A 53 14.30 3.49 7.77
N THR A 54 13.63 2.89 8.74
CA THR A 54 13.80 1.47 9.07
C THR A 54 12.48 0.73 8.97
N CYS A 55 12.47 -0.41 8.28
CA CYS A 55 11.37 -1.36 8.33
C CYS A 55 11.53 -2.23 9.59
N ILE A 56 10.62 -2.07 10.56
CA ILE A 56 10.68 -2.78 11.85
C ILE A 56 9.89 -4.09 11.87
N GLY A 57 9.12 -4.38 10.82
CA GLY A 57 8.29 -5.58 10.73
C GLY A 57 7.50 -5.64 9.42
N GLY A 58 6.89 -6.79 9.18
CA GLY A 58 6.06 -7.06 8.01
C GLY A 58 5.57 -8.51 8.01
N GLU A 59 4.48 -8.75 7.31
CA GLU A 59 3.93 -10.09 7.11
C GLU A 59 3.50 -10.29 5.66
N ASN A 60 3.54 -11.54 5.22
CA ASN A 60 3.24 -11.99 3.85
C ASN A 60 4.21 -11.42 2.79
N ALA A 61 4.15 -12.00 1.58
CA ALA A 61 4.84 -11.46 0.42
C ALA A 61 4.04 -10.28 -0.17
N ALA A 62 4.73 -9.30 -0.74
CA ALA A 62 4.08 -8.28 -1.55
C ALA A 62 3.44 -8.93 -2.80
N PRO A 63 2.34 -8.36 -3.33
CA PRO A 63 1.80 -8.78 -4.62
C PRO A 63 2.87 -8.67 -5.72
N LEU A 64 2.81 -9.57 -6.71
CA LEU A 64 3.64 -9.43 -7.91
C LEU A 64 3.18 -8.20 -8.71
N GLU A 65 4.12 -7.55 -9.39
CA GLU A 65 3.82 -6.44 -10.30
C GLU A 65 3.10 -6.95 -11.55
N ASP A 66 2.25 -6.11 -12.15
CA ASP A 66 1.59 -6.33 -13.44
C ASP A 66 0.76 -7.63 -13.52
N ILE A 67 0.10 -8.01 -12.44
CA ILE A 67 -0.77 -9.21 -12.40
C ILE A 67 -2.25 -8.89 -12.55
N GLY A 68 -2.64 -7.62 -12.73
CA GLY A 68 -4.04 -7.23 -12.86
C GLY A 68 -4.69 -6.90 -11.52
N GLY A 69 -3.91 -6.45 -10.54
CA GLY A 69 -4.41 -6.00 -9.25
C GLY A 69 -4.96 -7.13 -8.38
N ILE A 70 -5.91 -6.77 -7.50
CA ILE A 70 -6.50 -7.71 -6.54
C ILE A 70 -7.08 -8.97 -7.22
N PRO A 71 -7.86 -8.88 -8.32
CA PRO A 71 -8.39 -10.06 -8.99
C PRO A 71 -7.28 -11.03 -9.43
N GLY A 72 -6.25 -10.54 -10.12
CA GLY A 72 -5.17 -11.40 -10.60
C GLY A 72 -4.28 -11.95 -9.49
N TYR A 73 -4.12 -11.23 -8.38
CA TYR A 73 -3.48 -11.79 -7.18
C TYR A 73 -4.25 -12.97 -6.60
N LEU A 74 -5.58 -12.91 -6.56
CA LEU A 74 -6.40 -14.03 -6.10
C LEU A 74 -6.28 -15.24 -7.03
N GLU A 75 -6.32 -15.02 -8.34
CA GLU A 75 -6.09 -16.09 -9.34
C GLU A 75 -4.69 -16.71 -9.18
N PHE A 76 -3.66 -15.88 -8.98
CA PHE A 76 -2.31 -16.36 -8.70
C PHE A 76 -2.25 -17.21 -7.43
N LEU A 77 -2.89 -16.77 -6.33
CA LEU A 77 -2.94 -17.53 -5.08
C LEU A 77 -3.66 -18.87 -5.21
N GLU A 78 -4.64 -18.98 -6.12
CA GLU A 78 -5.29 -20.25 -6.44
C GLU A 78 -4.35 -21.16 -7.23
N ALA A 79 -3.68 -20.63 -8.26
CA ALA A 79 -2.76 -21.39 -9.10
C ALA A 79 -1.61 -22.01 -8.29
N ILE A 80 -0.96 -21.25 -7.40
CA ILE A 80 0.17 -21.75 -6.61
C ILE A 80 -0.21 -22.79 -5.55
N LYS A 81 -1.50 -22.89 -5.19
CA LYS A 81 -1.98 -23.90 -4.24
C LYS A 81 -2.25 -25.24 -4.91
N ASP A 82 -2.40 -25.26 -6.23
CA ASP A 82 -2.67 -26.46 -7.01
C ASP A 82 -1.53 -26.70 -8.02
N SER A 83 -0.64 -27.64 -7.71
CA SER A 83 0.45 -28.06 -8.59
C SER A 83 0.01 -28.63 -9.95
N SER A 84 -1.28 -28.95 -10.09
CA SER A 84 -1.87 -29.40 -11.36
C SER A 84 -2.60 -28.30 -12.13
N HIS A 85 -2.63 -27.08 -11.59
CA HIS A 85 -3.25 -25.94 -12.26
C HIS A 85 -2.52 -25.64 -13.58
N PRO A 86 -3.22 -25.32 -14.68
CA PRO A 86 -2.60 -25.06 -15.98
C PRO A 86 -1.59 -23.90 -16.01
N GLN A 87 -1.61 -23.04 -14.98
CA GLN A 87 -0.76 -21.87 -14.83
C GLN A 87 0.22 -21.97 -13.64
N HIS A 88 0.35 -23.14 -13.00
CA HIS A 88 1.39 -23.39 -11.99
C HIS A 88 2.77 -23.56 -12.64
#